data_AF-A0A2E7ISS2-F1
#
_entry.id   AF-A0A2E7ISS2-F1
#
_cell.length_a   1.000
_cell.length_b   1.000
_cell.length_c   1.000
_cell.angle_alpha   90.00
_cell.angle_beta   90.00
_cell.angle_gamma   90.00
#
_symmetry.space_group_name_H-M   'P 1'
#
loop_
_entity.id
_entity.type
_entity.pdbx_description
1 polymer ?
#
loop_
_entity_poly.entity_id
_entity_poly.type
_entity_poly.pdbx_seq_one_letter_code
_entity_poly.pdbx_strand_id
1 'polypeptide(L)'
;MTALHPGTSHNPLHRSPGARLRIAAALVLVLASACTTSPESRRAAAISAENKAPVSNTVPRTVIRDQDNLAALSASDLSANFVDRVIHDLPVEKHLDLISRLDADQLDKALDTQARQLTFWINIYNGFTQYFLKKDPSLYVKDRGQFFNKKQIPVAGYVVSMQDIEHGVLRRGATIWSTGYVRALWPRSRFVKQFAVNAVDYRIHFALNCGALSCPPVVAYQDKSVDRHLDDNSRYYLQREVIVEENGQLARIPALMLWFSADFGSAKDKIELLIQHGALKPGTNPDLTYLPYDWTIEIENYRAYRD
;
A
#
# COMPACT_ATOMS: atom_id res chain seq x y z
N MET A 1 45.13 42.98 53.84
CA MET A 1 45.22 42.26 55.13
C MET A 1 44.09 41.24 55.19
N THR A 2 44.45 39.97 55.41
CA THR A 2 43.77 39.03 56.32
C THR A 2 42.25 38.80 56.09
N ALA A 3 41.80 37.81 55.30
CA ALA A 3 41.80 36.34 55.50
C ALA A 3 40.60 35.80 56.31
N LEU A 4 40.34 34.48 56.14
CA LEU A 4 39.53 33.56 56.98
C LEU A 4 38.01 33.36 56.69
N HIS A 5 37.68 32.12 56.26
CA HIS A 5 36.50 31.32 56.65
C HIS A 5 36.53 30.98 58.17
N PRO A 6 35.49 30.38 58.83
CA PRO A 6 34.21 29.79 58.37
C PRO A 6 32.96 30.48 59.00
N GLY A 7 31.69 30.03 58.93
CA GLY A 7 31.01 28.92 58.22
C GLY A 7 29.89 28.25 59.07
N THR A 8 28.89 27.60 58.44
CA THR A 8 27.67 26.93 59.03
C THR A 8 26.66 27.85 59.77
N SER A 9 25.33 27.66 59.77
CA SER A 9 24.41 26.66 59.18
C SER A 9 22.98 27.24 59.01
N HIS A 10 22.12 26.51 58.29
CA HIS A 10 20.65 26.56 58.20
C HIS A 10 19.94 27.46 57.15
N ASN A 11 19.28 26.72 56.25
CA ASN A 11 18.29 27.06 55.20
C ASN A 11 16.99 27.64 55.83
N PRO A 12 16.12 28.38 55.10
CA PRO A 12 15.24 27.71 54.11
C PRO A 12 14.84 28.54 52.86
N LEU A 13 13.97 27.93 52.04
CA LEU A 13 13.17 28.51 50.95
C LEU A 13 13.87 28.76 49.61
N HIS A 14 14.31 27.66 49.00
CA HIS A 14 14.60 27.58 47.58
C HIS A 14 13.33 27.76 46.73
N ARG A 15 13.38 28.64 45.72
CA ARG A 15 12.28 28.85 44.75
C ARG A 15 12.05 27.58 43.92
N SER A 16 10.78 27.29 43.60
CA SER A 16 10.39 26.27 42.63
C SER A 16 10.40 26.82 41.19
N PRO A 17 11.08 26.15 40.23
CA PRO A 17 10.95 26.47 38.82
C PRO A 17 10.17 25.41 38.05
N GLY A 18 9.26 25.86 37.18
CA GLY A 18 8.93 25.20 35.92
C GLY A 18 8.30 23.81 35.95
N ALA A 19 6.97 23.76 35.87
CA ALA A 19 6.25 22.58 35.40
C ALA A 19 6.63 22.29 33.94
N ARG A 20 7.61 21.41 33.71
CA ARG A 20 7.90 20.86 32.39
C ARG A 20 6.98 19.69 32.11
N LEU A 21 6.04 19.90 31.19
CA LEU A 21 5.12 18.87 30.69
C LEU A 21 5.92 17.71 30.08
N ARG A 22 5.99 16.58 30.79
CA ARG A 22 6.62 15.34 30.29
C ARG A 22 5.63 14.65 29.36
N ILE A 23 5.78 14.86 28.05
CA ILE A 23 5.15 14.01 27.04
C ILE A 23 5.83 12.63 27.14
N ALA A 24 5.12 11.66 27.70
CA ALA A 24 5.58 10.29 27.74
C ALA A 24 5.46 9.68 26.33
N ALA A 25 6.57 9.59 25.60
CA ALA A 25 6.64 8.79 24.39
C ALA A 25 6.49 7.31 24.78
N ALA A 26 5.31 6.74 24.56
CA ALA A 26 5.06 5.32 24.75
C ALA A 26 5.82 4.53 23.68
N LEU A 27 7.06 4.14 24.02
CA LEU A 27 7.88 3.27 23.19
C LEU A 27 7.23 1.88 23.19
N VAL A 28 6.52 1.53 22.11
CA VAL A 28 6.01 0.16 21.91
C VAL A 28 7.19 -0.73 21.60
N LEU A 29 7.85 -1.21 22.66
CA LEU A 29 8.84 -2.26 22.58
C LEU A 29 8.08 -3.55 22.26
N VAL A 30 8.06 -3.94 20.98
CA VAL A 30 7.64 -5.30 20.60
C VAL A 30 8.69 -6.25 21.13
N LEU A 31 8.49 -6.72 22.36
CA LEU A 31 9.24 -7.85 22.89
C LEU A 31 8.98 -9.04 21.97
N ALA A 32 10.03 -9.46 21.25
CA ALA A 32 10.07 -10.76 20.61
C ALA A 32 10.17 -11.82 21.71
N SER A 33 9.05 -12.07 22.40
CA SER A 33 8.85 -13.32 23.12
C SER A 33 9.14 -14.45 22.14
N ALA A 34 9.92 -15.43 22.58
CA ALA A 34 10.07 -16.69 21.87
C ALA A 34 8.72 -17.42 21.92
N CYS A 35 7.80 -17.03 21.03
CA CYS A 35 6.48 -17.61 20.94
C CYS A 35 6.60 -19.10 20.60
N THR A 36 6.27 -19.93 21.57
CA THR A 36 5.80 -21.29 21.32
C THR A 36 4.55 -21.19 20.46
N THR A 37 4.73 -21.26 19.14
CA THR A 37 3.62 -21.14 18.19
C THR A 37 2.60 -22.24 18.47
N SER A 38 1.37 -21.86 18.82
CA SER A 38 0.29 -22.81 19.06
C SER A 38 0.07 -23.69 17.81
N PRO A 39 -0.44 -24.92 17.95
CA PRO A 39 -0.76 -25.77 16.80
C PRO A 39 -1.63 -25.07 15.76
N GLU A 40 -2.63 -24.30 16.22
CA GLU A 40 -3.49 -23.44 15.38
C GLU A 40 -2.67 -22.38 14.62
N SER A 41 -1.76 -21.66 15.28
CA SER A 41 -0.93 -20.65 14.60
C SER A 41 0.02 -21.27 13.57
N ARG A 42 0.51 -22.50 13.80
CA ARG A 42 1.32 -23.25 12.82
C ARG A 42 0.47 -23.73 11.64
N ARG A 43 -0.74 -24.24 11.91
CA ARG A 43 -1.71 -24.63 10.87
C ARG A 43 -2.11 -23.44 10.00
N ALA A 44 -2.42 -22.29 10.62
CA ALA A 44 -2.73 -21.06 9.90
C ALA A 44 -1.54 -20.53 9.07
N ALA A 45 -0.30 -20.64 9.59
CA ALA A 45 0.88 -20.30 8.82
C ALA A 45 1.08 -21.23 7.61
N ALA A 46 0.82 -22.53 7.76
CA ALA A 46 0.89 -23.50 6.67
C ALA A 46 -0.18 -23.24 5.59
N ILE A 47 -1.45 -23.06 6.00
CA ILE A 47 -2.55 -22.70 5.09
C ILE A 47 -2.25 -21.37 4.38
N SER A 48 -1.73 -20.36 5.11
CA SER A 48 -1.36 -19.08 4.51
C SER A 48 -0.21 -19.22 3.50
N ALA A 49 0.77 -20.10 3.74
CA ALA A 49 1.84 -20.36 2.79
C ALA A 49 1.34 -21.09 1.53
N GLU A 50 0.45 -22.07 1.68
CA GLU A 50 -0.20 -22.78 0.56
C GLU A 50 -1.06 -21.83 -0.30
N ASN A 51 -1.87 -21.01 0.36
CA ASN A 51 -2.75 -20.03 -0.30
C ASN A 51 -1.99 -18.90 -1.01
N LYS A 52 -0.73 -18.64 -0.64
CA LYS A 52 0.09 -17.55 -1.20
C LYS A 52 0.78 -17.88 -2.53
N ALA A 53 0.66 -19.12 -3.03
CA ALA A 53 1.19 -19.47 -4.35
C ALA A 53 0.75 -18.45 -5.44
N PRO A 54 1.64 -18.08 -6.38
CA PRO A 54 1.31 -17.17 -7.47
C PRO A 54 0.18 -17.75 -8.32
N VAL A 55 -0.77 -16.89 -8.74
CA VAL A 55 -2.01 -17.35 -9.40
C VAL A 55 -1.71 -18.01 -10.75
N SER A 56 -0.83 -17.37 -11.53
CA SER A 56 -0.22 -17.89 -12.75
C SER A 56 0.84 -16.90 -13.24
N ASN A 57 2.00 -17.39 -13.65
CA ASN A 57 3.02 -16.62 -14.36
C ASN A 57 2.56 -16.22 -15.78
N THR A 58 1.47 -16.82 -16.29
CA THR A 58 0.88 -16.49 -17.61
C THR A 58 -0.61 -16.17 -17.48
N VAL A 59 -0.99 -14.99 -17.95
CA VAL A 59 -2.39 -14.53 -18.00
C VAL A 59 -2.73 -14.08 -19.43
N PRO A 60 -4.00 -14.10 -19.86
CA PRO A 60 -4.39 -13.50 -21.13
C PRO A 60 -4.26 -11.97 -21.06
N ARG A 61 -3.86 -11.36 -22.18
CA ARG A 61 -3.85 -9.91 -22.34
C ARG A 61 -5.26 -9.34 -22.24
N THR A 62 -5.38 -8.22 -21.52
CA THR A 62 -6.67 -7.53 -21.31
C THR A 62 -6.70 -6.16 -22.00
N VAL A 63 -5.54 -5.59 -22.34
CA VAL A 63 -5.44 -4.27 -23.01
C VAL A 63 -4.61 -4.39 -24.29
N ILE A 64 -5.25 -4.87 -25.36
CA ILE A 64 -4.59 -5.12 -26.65
C ILE A 64 -4.49 -3.84 -27.48
N ARG A 65 -3.38 -3.10 -27.30
CA ARG A 65 -2.93 -2.01 -28.18
C ARG A 65 -1.45 -2.19 -28.60
N ASP A 66 -1.13 -1.71 -29.80
CA ASP A 66 0.23 -1.49 -30.31
C ASP A 66 0.87 -0.23 -29.69
N GLN A 67 2.00 0.25 -30.24
CA GLN A 67 2.63 1.48 -29.81
C GLN A 67 2.71 2.59 -30.89
N ASP A 68 1.91 2.51 -31.93
CA ASP A 68 2.01 3.41 -33.08
C ASP A 68 1.14 4.65 -32.93
N ASN A 69 0.16 4.62 -32.02
CA ASN A 69 -0.67 5.77 -31.68
C ASN A 69 -0.94 5.97 -30.17
N LEU A 70 0.08 5.75 -29.32
CA LEU A 70 -0.04 5.90 -27.86
C LEU A 70 -0.48 7.32 -27.44
N ALA A 71 -0.06 8.35 -28.18
CA ALA A 71 -0.38 9.75 -27.87
C ALA A 71 -1.86 10.13 -28.08
N ALA A 72 -2.65 9.29 -28.78
CA ALA A 72 -4.09 9.47 -28.92
C ALA A 72 -4.92 8.72 -27.86
N LEU A 73 -4.28 7.92 -27.00
CA LEU A 73 -4.95 7.24 -25.90
C LEU A 73 -5.32 8.24 -24.79
N SER A 74 -6.40 7.95 -24.05
CA SER A 74 -6.63 8.63 -22.78
C SER A 74 -5.51 8.29 -21.79
N ALA A 75 -5.28 9.13 -20.78
CA ALA A 75 -4.27 8.85 -19.75
C ALA A 75 -4.51 7.47 -19.08
N SER A 76 -5.77 7.12 -18.83
CA SER A 76 -6.18 5.84 -18.24
C SER A 76 -5.96 4.66 -19.20
N ASP A 77 -6.25 4.79 -20.49
CA ASP A 77 -5.94 3.75 -21.49
C ASP A 77 -4.42 3.56 -21.66
N LEU A 78 -3.65 4.65 -21.63
CA LEU A 78 -2.19 4.63 -21.70
C LEU A 78 -1.58 3.91 -20.50
N SER A 79 -2.05 4.18 -19.28
CA SER A 79 -1.56 3.49 -18.08
C SER A 79 -1.97 2.02 -18.08
N ALA A 80 -3.19 1.70 -18.54
CA ALA A 80 -3.69 0.33 -18.66
C ALA A 80 -2.86 -0.49 -19.66
N ASN A 81 -2.55 0.07 -20.83
CA ASN A 81 -1.69 -0.59 -21.82
C ASN A 81 -0.22 -0.69 -21.36
N PHE A 82 0.29 0.31 -20.62
CA PHE A 82 1.61 0.23 -20.02
C PHE A 82 1.74 -0.98 -19.09
N VAL A 83 0.84 -1.14 -18.11
CA VAL A 83 0.93 -2.25 -17.15
C VAL A 83 0.60 -3.61 -17.79
N ASP A 84 -0.35 -3.69 -18.75
CA ASP A 84 -0.56 -4.91 -19.56
C ASP A 84 0.74 -5.33 -20.26
N ARG A 85 1.48 -4.38 -20.84
CA ARG A 85 2.75 -4.68 -21.52
C ARG A 85 3.88 -5.08 -20.57
N VAL A 86 3.95 -4.50 -19.36
CA VAL A 86 4.90 -4.93 -18.31
C VAL A 86 4.58 -6.35 -17.80
N ILE A 87 3.29 -6.69 -17.63
CA ILE A 87 2.85 -8.04 -17.25
C ILE A 87 3.35 -9.08 -18.27
N HIS A 88 3.24 -8.78 -19.58
CA HIS A 88 3.51 -9.72 -20.67
C HIS A 88 4.90 -9.56 -21.34
N ASP A 89 5.85 -8.88 -20.67
CA ASP A 89 7.24 -8.68 -21.15
C ASP A 89 7.35 -8.08 -22.57
N LEU A 90 6.40 -7.22 -22.91
CA LEU A 90 6.38 -6.48 -24.17
C LEU A 90 7.16 -5.15 -24.02
N PRO A 91 7.76 -4.61 -25.08
CA PRO A 91 8.45 -3.31 -25.05
C PRO A 91 7.58 -2.19 -24.46
N VAL A 92 8.17 -1.28 -23.68
CA VAL A 92 7.46 -0.18 -22.98
C VAL A 92 8.15 1.18 -23.10
N GLU A 93 9.24 1.27 -23.87
CA GLU A 93 10.10 2.46 -23.97
C GLU A 93 9.32 3.70 -24.42
N LYS A 94 8.45 3.56 -25.43
CA LYS A 94 7.53 4.62 -25.88
C LYS A 94 6.51 5.02 -24.81
N HIS A 95 6.10 4.11 -23.93
CA HIS A 95 5.19 4.43 -22.81
C HIS A 95 5.90 5.24 -21.74
N LEU A 96 7.09 4.81 -21.32
CA LEU A 96 7.90 5.49 -20.31
C LEU A 96 8.22 6.92 -20.75
N ASP A 97 8.58 7.10 -22.01
CA ASP A 97 8.84 8.40 -22.61
C ASP A 97 7.58 9.29 -22.60
N LEU A 98 6.45 8.77 -23.12
CA LEU A 98 5.19 9.52 -23.15
C LEU A 98 4.68 9.89 -21.76
N ILE A 99 4.65 8.94 -20.81
CA ILE A 99 4.23 9.14 -19.42
C ILE A 99 5.09 10.21 -18.74
N SER A 100 6.40 10.22 -19.00
CA SER A 100 7.31 11.24 -18.44
C SER A 100 7.01 12.67 -18.96
N ARG A 101 6.53 12.78 -20.20
CA ARG A 101 6.31 14.05 -20.92
C ARG A 101 4.86 14.54 -20.92
N LEU A 102 3.92 13.85 -20.27
CA LEU A 102 2.54 14.33 -20.13
C LEU A 102 2.55 15.76 -19.53
N ASP A 103 1.70 16.65 -20.04
CA ASP A 103 1.50 17.94 -19.39
C ASP A 103 0.70 17.73 -18.08
N ALA A 104 1.18 18.29 -16.98
CA ALA A 104 0.60 18.06 -15.66
C ALA A 104 -0.83 18.60 -15.54
N ASP A 105 -1.10 19.76 -16.13
CA ASP A 105 -2.40 20.43 -16.01
C ASP A 105 -3.42 19.83 -17.00
N GLN A 106 -2.98 19.29 -18.14
CA GLN A 106 -3.80 18.46 -19.02
C GLN A 106 -4.10 17.09 -18.40
N LEU A 107 -3.11 16.44 -17.76
CA LEU A 107 -3.31 15.18 -17.05
C LEU A 107 -4.33 15.35 -15.92
N ASP A 108 -4.18 16.39 -15.10
CA ASP A 108 -5.09 16.67 -13.98
C ASP A 108 -6.55 16.85 -14.46
N LYS A 109 -6.74 17.60 -15.56
CA LYS A 109 -8.04 17.75 -16.23
C LYS A 109 -8.58 16.45 -16.85
N ALA A 110 -7.71 15.54 -17.29
CA ALA A 110 -8.10 14.24 -17.83
C ALA A 110 -8.45 13.22 -16.73
N LEU A 111 -7.94 13.41 -15.50
CA LEU A 111 -8.26 12.62 -14.31
C LEU A 111 -9.41 13.26 -13.50
N ASP A 112 -10.44 13.72 -14.21
CA ASP A 112 -11.65 14.41 -13.72
C ASP A 112 -12.53 13.56 -12.79
N THR A 113 -12.42 12.24 -12.87
CA THR A 113 -13.27 11.26 -12.17
C THR A 113 -12.44 10.34 -11.30
N GLN A 114 -12.99 9.92 -10.16
CA GLN A 114 -12.32 8.99 -9.24
C GLN A 114 -11.93 7.68 -9.94
N ALA A 115 -12.76 7.19 -10.88
CA ALA A 115 -12.44 6.03 -11.70
C ALA A 115 -11.13 6.23 -12.48
N ARG A 116 -11.01 7.31 -13.26
CA ARG A 116 -9.79 7.63 -14.03
C ARG A 116 -8.58 7.86 -13.13
N GLN A 117 -8.75 8.56 -12.01
CA GLN A 117 -7.71 8.76 -10.99
C GLN A 117 -7.17 7.43 -10.46
N LEU A 118 -8.04 6.53 -10.00
CA LEU A 118 -7.66 5.22 -9.49
C LEU A 118 -6.98 4.37 -10.58
N THR A 119 -7.60 4.25 -11.77
CA THR A 119 -7.01 3.54 -12.91
C THR A 119 -5.62 4.05 -13.26
N PHE A 120 -5.44 5.37 -13.34
CA PHE A 120 -4.13 5.94 -13.68
C PHE A 120 -3.09 5.59 -12.61
N TRP A 121 -3.33 5.97 -11.36
CA TRP A 121 -2.31 5.87 -10.31
C TRP A 121 -2.02 4.44 -9.85
N ILE A 122 -3.00 3.53 -9.86
CA ILE A 122 -2.78 2.10 -9.59
C ILE A 122 -1.93 1.47 -10.69
N ASN A 123 -2.26 1.71 -11.97
CA ASN A 123 -1.50 1.18 -13.10
C ASN A 123 -0.07 1.76 -13.16
N ILE A 124 0.12 3.05 -12.87
CA ILE A 124 1.47 3.66 -12.79
C ILE A 124 2.27 3.03 -11.64
N TYR A 125 1.70 2.91 -10.43
CA TYR A 125 2.39 2.26 -9.30
C TYR A 125 2.81 0.83 -9.63
N ASN A 126 1.86 0.00 -10.10
CA ASN A 126 2.10 -1.41 -10.39
C ASN A 126 3.06 -1.59 -11.56
N GLY A 127 2.84 -0.86 -12.66
CA GLY A 127 3.65 -0.96 -13.87
C GLY A 127 5.11 -0.56 -13.63
N PHE A 128 5.37 0.54 -12.92
CA PHE A 128 6.74 0.92 -12.56
C PHE A 128 7.36 -0.04 -11.55
N THR A 129 6.61 -0.49 -10.53
CA THR A 129 7.13 -1.44 -9.54
C THR A 129 7.58 -2.75 -10.21
N GLN A 130 6.72 -3.35 -11.04
CA GLN A 130 7.06 -4.56 -11.79
C GLN A 130 8.20 -4.32 -12.80
N TYR A 131 8.20 -3.19 -13.52
CA TYR A 131 9.28 -2.83 -14.45
C TYR A 131 10.66 -2.73 -13.77
N PHE A 132 10.75 -2.11 -12.60
CA PHE A 132 12.03 -2.04 -11.87
C PHE A 132 12.45 -3.38 -11.28
N LEU A 133 11.51 -4.16 -10.73
CA LEU A 133 11.79 -5.49 -10.17
C LEU A 133 12.23 -6.48 -11.24
N LYS A 134 11.61 -6.48 -12.43
CA LYS A 134 12.05 -7.29 -13.57
C LYS A 134 13.44 -6.90 -14.08
N LYS A 135 13.83 -5.62 -13.98
CA LYS A 135 15.15 -5.13 -14.41
C LYS A 135 16.27 -5.42 -13.41
N ASP A 136 16.03 -5.22 -12.12
CA ASP A 136 16.98 -5.57 -11.07
C ASP A 136 16.24 -5.96 -9.76
N PRO A 137 15.95 -7.27 -9.57
CA PRO A 137 15.33 -7.77 -8.34
C PRO A 137 16.15 -7.46 -7.08
N SER A 138 17.47 -7.25 -7.21
CA SER A 138 18.36 -7.02 -6.07
C SER A 138 18.13 -5.67 -5.40
N LEU A 139 17.53 -4.69 -6.10
CA LEU A 139 17.18 -3.39 -5.52
C LEU A 139 16.26 -3.55 -4.30
N TYR A 140 15.27 -4.44 -4.41
CA TYR A 140 14.29 -4.72 -3.36
C TYR A 140 14.89 -5.52 -2.21
N VAL A 141 15.72 -6.52 -2.52
CA VAL A 141 16.37 -7.38 -1.52
C VAL A 141 17.44 -6.62 -0.71
N LYS A 142 18.17 -5.68 -1.33
CA LYS A 142 19.20 -4.86 -0.67
C LYS A 142 18.62 -3.84 0.30
N ASP A 143 17.69 -3.01 -0.18
CA ASP A 143 17.03 -1.99 0.65
C ASP A 143 15.63 -1.66 0.09
N ARG A 144 14.65 -2.45 0.52
CA ARG A 144 13.23 -2.23 0.24
C ARG A 144 12.74 -0.84 0.65
N GLY A 145 13.28 -0.29 1.74
CA GLY A 145 12.92 1.05 2.22
C GLY A 145 13.34 2.12 1.22
N GLN A 146 14.60 2.09 0.79
CA GLN A 146 15.11 2.96 -0.26
C GLN A 146 14.38 2.74 -1.59
N PHE A 147 14.11 1.49 -1.99
CA PHE A 147 13.41 1.18 -3.24
C PHE A 147 12.08 1.93 -3.38
N PHE A 148 11.23 1.93 -2.34
CA PHE A 148 9.93 2.61 -2.39
C PHE A 148 9.98 4.12 -2.12
N ASN A 149 10.99 4.62 -1.39
CA ASN A 149 11.15 6.05 -1.07
C ASN A 149 11.97 6.83 -2.12
N LYS A 150 12.75 6.14 -2.96
CA LYS A 150 13.58 6.77 -3.99
C LYS A 150 12.70 7.40 -5.07
N LYS A 151 12.97 8.66 -5.40
CA LYS A 151 12.34 9.35 -6.54
C LYS A 151 12.95 8.84 -7.83
N GLN A 152 12.20 7.98 -8.52
CA GLN A 152 12.66 7.28 -9.73
C GLN A 152 11.57 7.04 -10.77
N ILE A 153 10.32 7.44 -10.50
CA ILE A 153 9.20 7.37 -11.45
C ILE A 153 9.06 8.75 -12.12
N PRO A 154 9.43 8.91 -13.40
CA PRO A 154 9.13 10.12 -14.15
C PRO A 154 7.68 10.06 -14.65
N VAL A 155 6.85 11.03 -14.25
CA VAL A 155 5.44 11.12 -14.64
C VAL A 155 5.00 12.59 -14.69
N ALA A 156 4.43 12.99 -15.83
CA ALA A 156 3.91 14.32 -16.08
C ALA A 156 4.86 15.48 -15.69
N GLY A 157 6.13 15.39 -16.11
CA GLY A 157 7.17 16.37 -15.78
C GLY A 157 7.70 16.31 -14.33
N TYR A 158 7.11 15.50 -13.45
CA TYR A 158 7.60 15.25 -12.10
C TYR A 158 8.49 14.00 -12.05
N VAL A 159 9.37 13.93 -11.04
CA VAL A 159 10.04 12.68 -10.64
C VAL A 159 9.62 12.36 -9.20
N VAL A 160 8.93 11.24 -9.03
CA VAL A 160 8.26 10.84 -7.79
C VAL A 160 8.70 9.45 -7.33
N SER A 161 8.39 9.12 -6.08
CA SER A 161 8.58 7.79 -5.51
C SER A 161 7.28 6.96 -5.54
N MET A 162 7.37 5.65 -5.35
CA MET A 162 6.20 4.79 -5.15
C MET A 162 5.39 5.25 -3.93
N GLN A 163 6.09 5.68 -2.87
CA GLN A 163 5.51 6.28 -1.65
C GLN A 163 4.74 7.58 -1.93
N ASP A 164 5.21 8.45 -2.82
CA ASP A 164 4.47 9.66 -3.23
C ASP A 164 3.14 9.29 -3.92
N ILE A 165 3.08 8.19 -4.66
CA ILE A 165 1.86 7.71 -5.34
C ILE A 165 0.91 7.02 -4.35
N GLU A 166 1.40 6.04 -3.60
CA GLU A 166 0.59 5.30 -2.62
C GLU A 166 0.12 6.19 -1.48
N HIS A 167 1.04 6.72 -0.69
CA HIS A 167 0.69 7.47 0.52
C HIS A 167 0.29 8.92 0.23
N GLY A 168 0.95 9.55 -0.74
CA GLY A 168 0.63 10.92 -1.16
C GLY A 168 -0.67 11.00 -1.94
N VAL A 169 -0.72 10.37 -3.12
CA VAL A 169 -1.85 10.49 -4.05
C VAL A 169 -3.04 9.62 -3.66
N LEU A 170 -2.90 8.30 -3.64
CA LEU A 170 -4.02 7.35 -3.46
C LEU A 170 -4.59 7.39 -2.03
N ARG A 171 -3.73 7.59 -1.01
CA ARG A 171 -4.15 7.71 0.40
C ARG A 171 -4.27 9.16 0.89
N ARG A 172 -4.26 10.15 -0.01
CA ARG A 172 -4.43 11.60 0.31
C ARG A 172 -3.48 12.11 1.40
N GLY A 173 -2.22 11.68 1.41
CA GLY A 173 -1.19 12.10 2.37
C GLY A 173 -1.28 11.44 3.75
N ALA A 174 -1.75 10.20 3.83
CA ALA A 174 -1.85 9.41 5.06
C ALA A 174 -0.46 8.89 5.52
N THR A 175 -0.09 9.13 6.78
CA THR A 175 1.25 8.76 7.29
C THR A 175 1.34 7.31 7.75
N ILE A 176 2.46 6.64 7.42
CA ILE A 176 2.70 5.22 7.75
C ILE A 176 2.63 4.99 9.26
N TRP A 177 3.34 5.81 10.05
CA TRP A 177 3.48 5.62 11.50
C TRP A 177 2.20 5.82 12.30
N SER A 178 1.15 6.36 11.69
CA SER A 178 -0.18 6.49 12.30
C SER A 178 -1.16 5.43 11.78
N THR A 179 -0.70 4.41 11.05
CA THR A 179 -1.54 3.47 10.27
C THR A 179 -2.55 4.18 9.33
N GLY A 180 -2.23 5.42 8.95
CA GLY A 180 -3.02 6.32 8.13
C GLY A 180 -3.94 7.31 8.87
N TYR A 181 -4.07 7.23 10.21
CA TYR A 181 -5.02 8.07 10.96
C TYR A 181 -4.70 9.57 10.88
N VAL A 182 -3.42 9.93 10.77
CA VAL A 182 -3.02 11.32 10.57
C VAL A 182 -2.73 11.57 9.10
N ARG A 183 -3.55 12.44 8.50
CA ARG A 183 -3.38 12.92 7.11
C ARG A 183 -2.66 14.26 7.13
N ALA A 184 -1.57 14.37 6.38
CA ALA A 184 -0.74 15.57 6.20
C ALA A 184 -0.12 16.17 7.50
N LEU A 185 0.81 15.44 8.14
CA LEU A 185 1.70 16.00 9.18
C LEU A 185 2.74 16.99 8.62
N TRP A 186 2.94 17.02 7.30
CA TRP A 186 3.87 17.91 6.61
C TRP A 186 3.18 18.58 5.41
N PRO A 187 3.64 19.76 4.96
CA PRO A 187 3.12 20.40 3.76
C PRO A 187 3.20 19.46 2.54
N ARG A 188 2.06 19.15 1.93
CA ARG A 188 1.98 18.33 0.72
C ARG A 188 2.81 18.96 -0.41
N SER A 189 3.54 18.12 -1.15
CA SER A 189 4.27 18.53 -2.36
C SER A 189 3.32 19.06 -3.44
N ARG A 190 3.83 19.78 -4.45
CA ARG A 190 3.00 20.27 -5.57
C ARG A 190 2.27 19.10 -6.26
N PHE A 191 3.00 18.03 -6.56
CA PHE A 191 2.47 16.78 -7.11
C PHE A 191 1.29 16.23 -6.31
N VAL A 192 1.45 16.05 -4.98
CA VAL A 192 0.37 15.52 -4.12
C VAL A 192 -0.79 16.50 -3.95
N LYS A 193 -0.56 17.82 -4.03
CA LYS A 193 -1.63 18.82 -4.01
C LYS A 193 -2.48 18.79 -5.28
N GLN A 194 -1.87 18.49 -6.43
CA GLN A 194 -2.52 18.40 -7.73
C GLN A 194 -3.28 17.08 -7.84
N PHE A 195 -2.59 15.94 -7.74
CA PHE A 195 -3.15 14.66 -8.17
C PHE A 195 -3.83 13.79 -7.08
N ALA A 196 -3.87 14.22 -5.81
CA ALA A 196 -4.42 13.38 -4.75
C ALA A 196 -5.92 13.07 -4.96
N VAL A 197 -6.26 11.78 -4.98
CA VAL A 197 -7.60 11.27 -5.32
C VAL A 197 -8.70 11.92 -4.48
N ASN A 198 -9.91 12.11 -5.01
CA ASN A 198 -10.98 12.81 -4.29
C ASN A 198 -11.34 12.17 -2.94
N ALA A 199 -11.49 10.85 -2.91
CA ALA A 199 -11.71 10.03 -1.71
C ALA A 199 -10.73 8.85 -1.67
N VAL A 200 -10.31 8.44 -0.47
CA VAL A 200 -9.50 7.21 -0.33
C VAL A 200 -10.44 6.02 -0.53
N ASP A 201 -10.06 5.12 -1.42
CA ASP A 201 -10.72 3.84 -1.65
C ASP A 201 -9.91 2.74 -0.94
N TYR A 202 -10.54 1.96 -0.06
CA TYR A 202 -9.84 0.91 0.69
C TYR A 202 -9.31 -0.22 -0.23
N ARG A 203 -9.93 -0.41 -1.40
CA ARG A 203 -9.62 -1.52 -2.34
C ARG A 203 -8.25 -1.35 -2.99
N ILE A 204 -7.66 -0.15 -2.95
CA ILE A 204 -6.25 0.06 -3.38
C ILE A 204 -5.29 -0.87 -2.66
N HIS A 205 -5.56 -1.18 -1.39
CA HIS A 205 -4.74 -2.07 -0.56
C HIS A 205 -4.78 -3.53 -1.04
N PHE A 206 -5.77 -3.90 -1.87
CA PHE A 206 -5.89 -5.19 -2.53
C PHE A 206 -5.61 -5.10 -4.04
N ALA A 207 -5.03 -3.98 -4.50
CA ALA A 207 -4.71 -3.70 -5.90
C ALA A 207 -3.25 -3.29 -6.14
N LEU A 208 -2.58 -2.68 -5.14
CA LEU A 208 -1.17 -2.31 -5.22
C LEU A 208 -0.27 -3.49 -4.89
N ASN A 209 0.60 -3.86 -5.84
CA ASN A 209 1.57 -4.94 -5.67
C ASN A 209 2.98 -4.39 -5.42
N CYS A 210 3.55 -4.81 -4.31
CA CYS A 210 4.86 -4.43 -3.81
C CYS A 210 6.00 -5.41 -4.21
N GLY A 211 5.72 -6.44 -5.01
CA GLY A 211 6.69 -7.46 -5.39
C GLY A 211 7.05 -8.47 -4.30
N ALA A 212 6.25 -8.56 -3.24
CA ALA A 212 6.39 -9.56 -2.18
C ALA A 212 5.31 -10.64 -2.28
N LEU A 213 5.61 -11.84 -1.77
CA LEU A 213 4.72 -13.01 -1.80
C LEU A 213 3.34 -12.76 -1.20
N SER A 214 3.23 -11.89 -0.18
CA SER A 214 1.94 -11.53 0.44
C SER A 214 1.23 -10.32 -0.21
N CYS A 215 1.78 -9.74 -1.27
CA CYS A 215 1.12 -8.65 -2.02
C CYS A 215 -0.03 -9.21 -2.90
N PRO A 216 -1.11 -8.45 -3.14
CA PRO A 216 -2.20 -8.86 -4.04
C PRO A 216 -1.71 -8.98 -5.49
N PRO A 217 -2.40 -9.76 -6.36
CA PRO A 217 -2.00 -9.92 -7.75
C PRO A 217 -2.15 -8.62 -8.54
N VAL A 218 -1.21 -8.37 -9.46
CA VAL A 218 -1.27 -7.23 -10.40
C VAL A 218 -2.30 -7.51 -11.48
N VAL A 219 -3.06 -6.48 -11.85
CA VAL A 219 -3.90 -6.47 -13.05
C VAL A 219 -3.79 -5.13 -13.78
N ALA A 220 -4.08 -5.11 -15.07
CA ALA A 220 -4.32 -3.91 -15.84
C ALA A 220 -5.75 -3.39 -15.61
N TYR A 221 -5.88 -2.32 -14.83
CA TYR A 221 -7.18 -1.69 -14.56
C TYR A 221 -7.61 -0.81 -15.74
N GLN A 222 -8.90 -0.75 -16.04
CA GLN A 222 -9.49 0.09 -17.09
C GLN A 222 -10.56 1.01 -16.48
N ASP A 223 -10.68 2.27 -16.91
CA ASP A 223 -11.51 3.27 -16.21
C ASP A 223 -13.00 2.93 -16.19
N LYS A 224 -13.53 2.39 -17.31
CA LYS A 224 -14.92 1.95 -17.45
C LYS A 224 -15.34 0.81 -16.52
N SER A 225 -14.39 0.07 -15.96
CA SER A 225 -14.65 -1.15 -15.18
C SER A 225 -13.84 -1.23 -13.89
N VAL A 226 -13.16 -0.14 -13.49
CA VAL A 226 -12.23 -0.11 -12.35
C VAL A 226 -12.90 -0.50 -11.03
N ASP A 227 -14.15 -0.12 -10.78
CA ASP A 227 -14.88 -0.53 -9.58
C ASP A 227 -15.11 -2.05 -9.52
N ARG A 228 -15.60 -2.65 -10.62
CA ARG A 228 -15.74 -4.11 -10.75
C ARG A 228 -14.40 -4.80 -10.58
N HIS A 229 -13.36 -4.28 -11.22
CA HIS A 229 -12.01 -4.81 -11.17
C HIS A 229 -11.47 -4.81 -9.73
N LEU A 230 -11.60 -3.68 -9.02
CA LEU A 230 -11.20 -3.54 -7.62
C LEU A 230 -11.98 -4.47 -6.70
N ASP A 231 -13.30 -4.58 -6.87
CA ASP A 231 -14.12 -5.52 -6.08
C ASP A 231 -13.74 -6.98 -6.36
N ASP A 232 -13.55 -7.36 -7.62
CA ASP A 232 -13.15 -8.72 -8.02
C ASP A 232 -11.75 -9.09 -7.53
N ASN A 233 -10.81 -8.14 -7.47
CA ASN A 233 -9.47 -8.38 -6.90
C ASN A 233 -9.49 -8.42 -5.37
N SER A 234 -10.30 -7.57 -4.74
CA SER A 234 -10.53 -7.57 -3.29
C SER A 234 -11.14 -8.89 -2.82
N ARG A 235 -12.19 -9.36 -3.51
CA ARG A 235 -12.81 -10.67 -3.29
C ARG A 235 -11.80 -11.80 -3.45
N TYR A 236 -11.07 -11.82 -4.56
CA TYR A 236 -10.06 -12.85 -4.83
C TYR A 236 -8.99 -12.90 -3.72
N TYR A 237 -8.41 -11.75 -3.36
CA TYR A 237 -7.37 -11.67 -2.32
C TYR A 237 -7.91 -12.06 -0.94
N LEU A 238 -9.06 -11.52 -0.53
CA LEU A 238 -9.61 -11.79 0.81
C LEU A 238 -10.08 -13.23 0.97
N GLN A 239 -10.74 -13.82 -0.02
CA GLN A 239 -11.14 -15.25 0.04
C GLN A 239 -9.94 -16.21 0.08
N ARG A 240 -8.79 -15.79 -0.45
CA ARG A 240 -7.56 -16.57 -0.46
C ARG A 240 -6.75 -16.41 0.82
N GLU A 241 -6.59 -15.19 1.33
CA GLU A 241 -5.73 -14.92 2.48
C GLU A 241 -6.43 -15.08 3.84
N VAL A 242 -7.75 -14.91 3.93
CA VAL A 242 -8.47 -14.96 5.22
C VAL A 242 -8.66 -16.40 5.69
N ILE A 243 -8.25 -16.67 6.93
CA ILE A 243 -8.38 -17.99 7.57
C ILE A 243 -9.36 -17.87 8.74
N VAL A 244 -10.45 -18.62 8.68
CA VAL A 244 -11.42 -18.74 9.80
C VAL A 244 -11.09 -20.03 10.55
N GLU A 245 -10.91 -19.95 11.86
CA GLU A 245 -10.68 -21.14 12.69
C GLU A 245 -11.93 -22.03 12.75
N GLU A 246 -11.77 -23.32 13.05
CA GLU A 246 -12.86 -24.32 13.01
C GLU A 246 -14.04 -24.00 13.95
N ASN A 247 -13.79 -23.27 15.04
CA ASN A 247 -14.83 -22.82 15.97
C ASN A 247 -15.65 -21.62 15.45
N GLY A 248 -15.23 -20.97 14.35
CA GLY A 248 -15.87 -19.77 13.80
C GLY A 248 -15.76 -18.51 14.65
N GLN A 249 -15.04 -18.57 15.78
CA GLN A 249 -14.89 -17.45 16.74
C GLN A 249 -13.69 -16.55 16.44
N LEU A 250 -12.69 -17.05 15.71
CA LEU A 250 -11.48 -16.30 15.35
C LEU A 250 -11.29 -16.29 13.83
N ALA A 251 -11.02 -15.11 13.28
CA ALA A 251 -10.57 -14.92 11.91
C ALA A 251 -9.18 -14.28 11.88
N ARG A 252 -8.28 -14.86 11.07
CA ARG A 252 -6.95 -14.33 10.77
C ARG A 252 -7.00 -13.65 9.42
N ILE A 253 -6.70 -12.35 9.38
CA ILE A 253 -6.88 -11.49 8.21
C ILE A 253 -5.55 -10.86 7.75
N PRO A 254 -5.43 -10.36 6.51
CA PRO A 254 -4.18 -9.82 5.97
C PRO A 254 -3.58 -8.68 6.80
N ALA A 255 -2.25 -8.65 6.96
CA ALA A 255 -1.54 -7.57 7.65
C ALA A 255 -1.78 -6.17 7.06
N LEU A 256 -2.15 -6.09 5.78
CA LEU A 256 -2.56 -4.85 5.11
C LEU A 256 -3.72 -4.17 5.86
N MET A 257 -4.66 -4.96 6.40
CA MET A 257 -5.79 -4.47 7.20
C MET A 257 -5.38 -3.98 8.60
N LEU A 258 -4.15 -4.26 9.05
CA LEU A 258 -3.55 -3.64 10.24
C LEU A 258 -2.85 -2.33 9.85
N TRP A 259 -1.90 -2.39 8.92
CA TRP A 259 -1.02 -1.26 8.55
C TRP A 259 -1.78 -0.05 8.00
N PHE A 260 -2.93 -0.30 7.36
CA PHE A 260 -3.77 0.74 6.78
C PHE A 260 -5.13 0.86 7.48
N SER A 261 -5.19 0.52 8.78
CA SER A 261 -6.44 0.49 9.56
C SER A 261 -7.32 1.74 9.40
N ALA A 262 -6.73 2.94 9.26
CA ALA A 262 -7.49 4.17 9.10
C ALA A 262 -8.29 4.28 7.78
N ASP A 263 -7.95 3.47 6.78
CA ASP A 263 -8.67 3.41 5.49
C ASP A 263 -9.71 2.28 5.45
N PHE A 264 -9.61 1.30 6.36
CA PHE A 264 -10.57 0.20 6.55
C PHE A 264 -11.60 0.46 7.65
N GLY A 265 -11.32 1.40 8.57
CA GLY A 265 -12.18 1.70 9.71
C GLY A 265 -11.97 0.78 10.92
N SER A 266 -13.03 0.65 11.71
CA SER A 266 -13.10 -0.14 12.94
C SER A 266 -13.03 -1.64 12.70
N ALA A 267 -12.96 -2.44 13.78
CA ALA A 267 -13.05 -3.90 13.68
C ALA A 267 -14.40 -4.35 13.06
N LYS A 268 -15.49 -3.63 13.33
CA LYS A 268 -16.81 -3.91 12.76
C LYS A 268 -16.83 -3.64 11.25
N ASP A 269 -16.30 -2.49 10.83
CA ASP A 269 -16.22 -2.13 9.41
C ASP A 269 -15.37 -3.15 8.64
N LYS A 270 -14.27 -3.63 9.23
CA LYS A 270 -13.46 -4.73 8.67
C LYS A 270 -14.26 -6.03 8.52
N ILE A 271 -15.08 -6.41 9.51
CA ILE A 271 -15.97 -7.60 9.41
C ILE A 271 -17.00 -7.41 8.30
N GLU A 272 -17.63 -6.23 8.19
CA GLU A 272 -18.59 -5.92 7.13
C GLU A 272 -17.96 -6.01 5.73
N LEU A 273 -16.75 -5.48 5.55
CA LEU A 273 -15.98 -5.62 4.31
C LEU A 273 -15.62 -7.09 3.99
N LEU A 274 -15.25 -7.89 4.99
CA LEU A 274 -14.96 -9.31 4.82
C LEU A 274 -16.20 -10.12 4.44
N ILE A 275 -17.39 -9.74 4.94
CA ILE A 275 -18.68 -10.32 4.54
C ILE A 275 -19.04 -9.88 3.11
N GLN A 276 -18.89 -8.58 2.78
CA GLN A 276 -19.13 -8.04 1.43
C GLN A 276 -18.28 -8.76 0.37
N HIS A 277 -17.01 -9.03 0.68
CA HIS A 277 -16.09 -9.75 -0.20
C HIS A 277 -16.15 -11.28 -0.02
N GLY A 278 -17.14 -11.81 0.68
CA GLY A 278 -17.40 -13.25 0.78
C GLY A 278 -16.28 -14.06 1.44
N ALA A 279 -15.42 -13.43 2.24
CA ALA A 279 -14.39 -14.07 3.05
C ALA A 279 -14.90 -14.46 4.46
N LEU A 280 -15.98 -13.82 4.92
CA LEU A 280 -16.77 -14.23 6.09
C LEU A 280 -18.23 -14.49 5.70
N LYS A 281 -18.92 -15.32 6.49
CA LYS A 281 -20.35 -15.60 6.30
C LYS A 281 -21.20 -14.45 6.87
N PRO A 282 -22.32 -14.08 6.23
CA PRO A 282 -23.25 -13.11 6.80
C PRO A 282 -23.68 -13.47 8.22
N GLY A 283 -23.74 -12.48 9.11
CA GLY A 283 -24.15 -12.67 10.52
C GLY A 283 -23.07 -13.18 11.46
N THR A 284 -21.83 -13.45 11.01
CA THR A 284 -20.72 -13.75 11.92
C THR A 284 -20.11 -12.48 12.54
N ASN A 285 -19.56 -12.61 13.73
CA ASN A 285 -18.77 -11.55 14.39
C ASN A 285 -17.56 -12.18 15.13
N PRO A 286 -16.56 -12.70 14.39
CA PRO A 286 -15.37 -13.30 14.97
C PRO A 286 -14.41 -12.23 15.53
N ASP A 287 -13.59 -12.62 16.50
CA ASP A 287 -12.40 -11.85 16.85
C ASP A 287 -11.44 -11.79 15.66
N LEU A 288 -10.76 -10.65 15.50
CA LEU A 288 -9.82 -10.43 14.40
C LEU A 288 -8.37 -10.48 14.90
N THR A 289 -7.56 -11.32 14.27
CA THR A 289 -6.09 -11.30 14.39
C THR A 289 -5.45 -11.18 13.01
N TYR A 290 -4.16 -10.82 12.95
CA TYR A 290 -3.49 -10.53 11.68
C TYR A 290 -2.46 -11.61 11.32
N LEU A 291 -2.45 -12.01 10.07
CA LEU A 291 -1.47 -12.95 9.51
C LEU A 291 -0.09 -12.31 9.36
N PRO A 292 1.01 -13.09 9.45
CA PRO A 292 2.33 -12.58 9.13
C PRO A 292 2.42 -12.20 7.65
N TYR A 293 3.14 -11.11 7.38
CA TYR A 293 3.41 -10.66 6.02
C TYR A 293 4.74 -11.23 5.55
N ASP A 294 4.70 -12.06 4.51
CA ASP A 294 5.87 -12.59 3.86
C ASP A 294 6.40 -11.57 2.85
N TRP A 295 7.63 -11.13 3.09
CA TRP A 295 8.33 -10.13 2.28
C TRP A 295 9.24 -10.74 1.22
N THR A 296 9.31 -12.08 1.13
CA THR A 296 10.04 -12.81 0.07
C THR A 296 9.62 -12.26 -1.29
N ILE A 297 10.59 -12.01 -2.16
CA ILE A 297 10.34 -11.42 -3.46
C ILE A 297 9.58 -12.42 -4.34
N GLU A 298 8.41 -12.00 -4.83
CA GLU A 298 7.56 -12.75 -5.75
C GLU A 298 7.16 -11.80 -6.88
N ILE A 299 7.91 -11.90 -7.97
CA ILE A 299 7.52 -11.30 -9.26
C ILE A 299 6.54 -12.25 -9.96
N GLU A 300 5.79 -11.76 -10.95
CA GLU A 300 4.85 -12.60 -11.74
C GLU A 300 3.58 -13.08 -11.02
N ASN A 301 3.24 -12.53 -9.84
CA ASN A 301 1.91 -12.69 -9.24
C ASN A 301 0.85 -11.86 -10.01
N TYR A 302 0.32 -12.41 -11.11
CA TYR A 302 -0.58 -11.73 -12.04
C TYR A 302 -1.97 -12.33 -12.11
N ARG A 303 -2.96 -11.49 -12.43
CA ARG A 303 -4.34 -11.90 -12.71
C ARG A 303 -4.87 -11.11 -13.91
N ALA A 304 -5.79 -11.70 -14.67
CA ALA A 304 -6.55 -11.02 -15.71
C ALA A 304 -8.04 -11.05 -15.38
N TYR A 305 -8.74 -9.95 -15.67
CA TYR A 305 -10.20 -9.95 -15.69
C TYR A 305 -10.70 -10.65 -16.95
N ARG A 306 -11.86 -11.30 -16.85
CA ARG A 306 -12.67 -11.67 -18.00
C ARG A 306 -13.73 -10.59 -18.17
N ASP A 307 -14.02 -10.25 -19.42
CA ASP A 307 -15.16 -9.42 -19.81
C ASP A 307 -16.47 -10.23 -19.78
#